data_AF-A0A2U0RYG7-F1
#
_entry.id   AF-A0A2U0RYG7-F1
#
_cell.length_a   1.000
_cell.length_b   1.000
_cell.length_c   1.000
_cell.angle_alpha   90.00
_cell.angle_beta   90.00
_cell.angle_gamma   90.00
#
_symmetry.space_group_name_H-M   'P 1'
#
loop_
_entity.id
_entity.type
_entity.pdbx_description
1 polymer ?
#
loop_
_entity_poly.entity_id
_entity_poly.type
_entity_poly.pdbx_seq_one_letter_code
_entity_poly.pdbx_strand_id
1 'polypeptide(L)' 'MEKNESIILGCVFVLLGGLSVIHHFIISGRLFDVKDVLHHEFFEAIFFTAGIVLLLNNTFNKK' A
#
# COMPACT_ATOMS: atom_id res chain seq x y z
N MET A 1 -0.62 3.02 19.61
CA MET A 1 -1.64 2.70 18.59
C MET A 1 -2.35 1.47 19.07
N GLU A 2 -3.66 1.56 19.25
CA GLU A 2 -4.47 0.40 19.60
C GLU A 2 -4.43 -0.62 18.45
N LYS A 3 -4.60 -1.90 18.77
CA LYS A 3 -4.59 -2.99 17.79
C LYS A 3 -5.55 -2.74 16.62
N ASN A 4 -6.74 -2.23 16.93
CA ASN A 4 -7.76 -1.95 15.93
C ASN A 4 -7.35 -0.78 15.03
N GLU A 5 -6.77 0.29 15.57
CA GLU A 5 -6.22 1.41 14.78
C GLU A 5 -5.15 0.93 13.81
N SER A 6 -4.27 0.04 14.26
CA SER A 6 -3.20 -0.52 13.43
C SER A 6 -3.72 -1.38 12.28
N ILE A 7 -4.77 -2.16 12.52
CA ILE A 7 -5.42 -2.97 11.48
C ILE A 7 -6.13 -2.06 10.49
N ILE A 8 -6.87 -1.06 10.97
CA ILE A 8 -7.56 -0.08 10.13
C ILE A 8 -6.55 0.64 9.23
N LEU A 9 -5.45 1.16 9.79
CA LEU A 9 -4.39 1.80 9.02
C LEU A 9 -3.73 0.85 8.01
N GLY A 10 -3.49 -0.40 8.40
CA GLY A 10 -2.98 -1.43 7.50
C GLY A 10 -3.89 -1.63 6.28
N CYS A 11 -5.20 -1.81 6.52
CA CYS A 11 -6.19 -1.92 5.45
C CYS A 11 -6.28 -0.66 4.59
N VAL A 12 -6.27 0.53 5.19
CA VAL A 12 -6.31 1.81 4.47
C VAL A 12 -5.10 1.94 3.54
N PHE A 13 -3.90 1.61 4.01
CA PHE A 13 -2.70 1.67 3.16
C PHE A 13 -2.75 0.67 2.00
N VAL A 14 -3.19 -0.57 2.23
CA VAL A 14 -3.37 -1.54 1.14
C VAL A 14 -4.40 -1.04 0.11
N LEU A 15 -5.51 -0.46 0.56
CA LEU A 15 -6.53 0.11 -0.32
C LEU A 15 -6.00 1.29 -1.12
N LEU A 16 -5.27 2.22 -0.49
CA LEU A 16 -4.67 3.38 -1.16
C LEU A 16 -3.61 2.96 -2.18
N GLY A 17 -2.77 1.97 -1.84
CA GLY A 17 -1.80 1.39 -2.79
C GLY A 17 -2.50 0.79 -4.01
N GLY A 18 -3.57 0.02 -3.80
CA GLY A 18 -4.35 -0.56 -4.89
C GLY A 18 -5.07 0.48 -5.76
N LEU A 19 -5.66 1.49 -5.14
CA LEU A 19 -6.28 2.60 -5.87
C LEU A 19 -5.26 3.40 -6.68
N SER A 20 -4.05 3.60 -6.15
CA SER A 20 -2.96 4.25 -6.89
C SER A 20 -2.54 3.43 -8.10
N VAL A 21 -2.35 2.11 -7.97
CA VAL A 21 -2.03 1.24 -9.13
C VAL A 21 -3.11 1.33 -10.20
N ILE A 22 -4.39 1.31 -9.81
CA ILE A 22 -5.51 1.45 -10.75
C ILE A 22 -5.47 2.82 -11.42
N HIS A 23 -5.26 3.89 -10.65
CA HIS A 23 -5.14 5.24 -11.17
C HIS A 23 -3.98 5.36 -12.17
N HIS A 24 -2.81 4.86 -11.81
CA HIS A 24 -1.63 4.85 -12.67
C HIS A 24 -1.92 4.07 -13.96
N PHE A 25 -2.50 2.88 -13.88
CA PHE A 25 -2.86 2.09 -15.06
C PHE A 25 -3.83 2.81 -16.00
N ILE A 26 -4.85 3.50 -15.46
CA ILE A 26 -5.83 4.23 -16.28
C ILE A 26 -5.17 5.42 -16.99
N ILE A 27 -4.21 6.10 -16.37
CA ILE A 27 -3.57 7.31 -16.91
C ILE A 27 -2.40 6.97 -17.84
N SER A 28 -1.54 6.04 -17.47
CA SER A 28 -0.31 5.70 -18.22
C SER A 28 -0.51 4.56 -19.23
N GLY A 29 -1.61 3.81 -19.11
CA GLY A 29 -1.89 2.60 -19.90
C GLY A 29 -0.94 1.44 -19.60
N ARG A 30 -0.08 1.56 -18.58
CA ARG A 30 0.96 0.60 -18.24
C ARG A 30 0.91 0.31 -16.75
N LEU A 31 1.10 -0.96 -16.38
CA LEU A 31 1.17 -1.38 -14.97
C LEU A 31 2.55 -1.11 -14.36
N PHE A 32 3.60 -1.10 -15.19
CA PHE A 32 4.97 -0.85 -14.79
C PHE A 32 5.63 0.10 -15.81
N ASP A 33 6.10 1.24 -15.34
CA ASP A 33 6.85 2.26 -16.07
C ASP A 33 8.06 2.69 -15.25
N VAL A 34 9.26 2.35 -15.74
CA VAL A 34 10.53 2.71 -15.12
C VAL A 34 10.68 4.23 -14.94
N LYS A 35 10.01 5.03 -15.77
CA LYS A 35 10.01 6.50 -15.64
C LYS A 35 9.17 6.98 -14.45
N ASP A 36 8.20 6.18 -14.01
CA ASP A 36 7.28 6.45 -12.91
C ASP A 36 7.72 5.78 -11.58
N VAL A 37 8.81 5.01 -11.60
CA VAL A 37 9.42 4.36 -10.43
C VAL A 37 9.68 5.32 -9.27
N LEU A 38 9.99 6.59 -9.53
CA LEU A 38 10.25 7.61 -8.50
C LEU A 38 9.03 8.49 -8.17
N HIS A 39 7.87 8.24 -8.79
CA HIS A 39 6.64 8.96 -8.49
C HIS A 39 5.55 7.98 -8.08
N HIS A 40 4.66 7.54 -8.97
CA HIS A 40 3.49 6.75 -8.56
C HIS A 40 3.87 5.38 -8.01
N GLU A 41 4.78 4.67 -8.68
CA GLU A 41 5.14 3.31 -8.29
C GLU A 41 5.91 3.26 -6.96
N PHE A 42 6.66 4.33 -6.66
CA PHE A 42 7.34 4.47 -5.36
C PHE A 42 6.33 4.51 -4.22
N PHE A 43 5.32 5.37 -4.34
CA PHE A 43 4.31 5.52 -3.30
C PHE A 43 3.40 4.29 -3.22
N GLU A 44 3.07 3.66 -4.34
CA GLU A 44 2.38 2.37 -4.39
C GLU A 44 3.12 1.31 -3.57
N ALA A 45 4.43 1.16 -3.80
CA ALA A 45 5.26 0.21 -3.08
C ALA A 45 5.33 0.53 -1.58
N ILE A 46 5.43 1.80 -1.20
CA ILE A 46 5.40 2.23 0.21
C ILE A 46 4.06 1.88 0.85
N PHE A 47 2.94 2.21 0.21
CA PHE A 47 1.61 1.96 0.75
C PHE A 47 1.35 0.46 0.93
N PHE A 48 1.71 -0.36 -0.07
CA PHE A 48 1.58 -1.81 0.08
C PHE A 48 2.48 -2.36 1.17
N THR A 49 3.76 -1.96 1.21
CA THR A 49 4.72 -2.47 2.19
C THR A 49 4.29 -2.09 3.61
N ALA A 50 3.98 -0.83 3.85
CA ALA A 50 3.52 -0.35 5.15
C ALA A 50 2.21 -1.03 5.57
N GLY A 51 1.24 -1.13 4.65
CA GLY A 51 -0.05 -1.77 4.91
C GLY A 51 0.09 -3.25 5.27
N ILE A 52 0.81 -4.02 4.45
CA ILE A 52 1.06 -5.45 4.69
C ILE A 52 1.82 -5.66 6.00
N VAL A 53 2.89 -4.90 6.24
CA VAL A 53 3.67 -5.01 7.49
C VAL A 53 2.79 -4.74 8.71
N LEU A 54 1.93 -3.72 8.69
CA LEU A 54 1.00 -3.46 9.79
C LEU A 54 0.04 -4.64 10.03
N LEU A 55 -0.51 -5.23 8.97
CA LEU A 55 -1.43 -6.36 9.07
C LEU A 55 -0.74 -7.64 9.55
N LEU A 56 0.47 -7.92 9.05
CA LEU A 56 1.28 -9.06 9.49
C LEU A 56 1.72 -8.88 10.94
N ASN A 57 2.15 -7.68 11.32
CA ASN A 57 2.55 -7.37 12.69
C ASN A 57 1.39 -7.62 13.66
N ASN A 58 0.16 -7.21 13.34
CA ASN A 58 -1.01 -7.52 14.15
C ASN A 58 -1.37 -9.01 14.22
N THR A 59 -1.01 -9.77 13.19
CA THR A 59 -1.28 -11.21 13.10
C THR A 59 -0.27 -12.02 13.92
N PHE A 60 1.01 -11.66 13.86
CA PHE A 60 2.10 -12.38 14.53
C PHE A 60 2.39 -11.87 15.95
N ASN A 61 2.19 -10.58 16.23
CA ASN A 61 2.33 -10.02 17.58
C ASN A 61 0.98 -9.99 18.33
N LYS A 62 0.18 -11.06 18.21
CA LYS A 62 -0.96 -11.32 19.10
C LYS A 62 -0.44 -11.67 20.50
N LYS A 63 0.07 -10.69 21.24
CA LYS A 63 0.15 -10.74 22.70
C LYS A 63 -1.13 -10.15 23.29
#